data_AF-A0A1S2NU92-F1
#
_entry.id   AF-A0A1S2NU92-F1
#
_cell.length_a   1.000
_cell.length_b   1.000
_cell.length_c   1.000
_cell.angle_alpha   90.00
_cell.angle_beta   90.00
_cell.angle_gamma   90.00
#
_symmetry.space_group_name_H-M   'P 1'
#
loop_
_entity.id
_entity.type
_entity.pdbx_description
1 polymer ?
#
loop_
_entity_poly.entity_id
_entity_poly.type
_entity_poly.pdbx_seq_one_letter_code
_entity_poly.pdbx_strand_id
1 'polypeptide(L)'
;MATLQSLDPHTPMFAQFTQKTGPIVLANTFFVPKERTESFLALFRRQAEFMKAQPGFVSLQMHKGTADSRLLMNIAVWESTEALATAFASPEFQHMVAQSPDDVMSYPHIFERIDV
;
A
#
# COMPACT_ATOMS: atom_id res chain seq x y z
N MET A 1 -7.00 13.42 -1.65
CA MET A 1 -6.40 12.31 -0.90
C MET A 1 -7.35 11.13 -0.99
N ALA A 2 -6.85 9.95 -1.37
CA ALA A 2 -7.66 8.73 -1.40
C ALA A 2 -8.23 8.39 -0.02
N THR A 3 -9.40 7.76 0.00
CA THR A 3 -10.02 7.30 1.24
C THR A 3 -9.42 5.96 1.63
N LEU A 4 -8.79 5.90 2.81
CA LEU A 4 -8.28 4.67 3.39
C LEU A 4 -9.39 4.02 4.22
N GLN A 5 -9.75 2.79 3.87
CA GLN A 5 -10.70 1.98 4.61
C GLN A 5 -10.00 0.71 5.11
N SER A 6 -10.11 0.45 6.41
CA SER A 6 -9.50 -0.74 7.01
C SER A 6 -10.14 -2.02 6.47
N LEU A 7 -9.32 -2.98 6.06
CA LEU A 7 -9.80 -4.31 5.66
C LEU A 7 -10.35 -5.09 6.85
N ASP A 8 -9.69 -4.99 8.01
CA ASP A 8 -10.20 -5.40 9.31
C ASP A 8 -10.41 -4.14 10.18
N PRO A 9 -11.67 -3.78 10.50
CA PRO A 9 -11.97 -2.64 11.38
C PRO A 9 -11.40 -2.75 12.79
N HIS A 10 -11.16 -3.96 13.32
CA HIS A 10 -10.61 -4.16 14.66
C HIS A 10 -9.08 -3.97 14.69
N THR A 11 -8.41 -4.19 13.56
CA THR A 11 -6.95 -4.05 13.43
C THR A 11 -6.59 -3.17 12.22
N PRO A 12 -6.81 -1.85 12.27
CA PRO A 12 -6.45 -0.95 11.17
C PRO A 12 -4.94 -0.93 10.91
N MET A 13 -4.52 -0.66 9.66
CA MET A 13 -3.10 -0.68 9.25
C MET A 13 -2.19 0.13 10.19
N PHE A 14 -2.60 1.33 10.58
CA PHE A 14 -1.78 2.18 11.45
C PHE A 14 -1.61 1.63 12.87
N ALA A 15 -2.56 0.82 13.37
CA ALA A 15 -2.37 0.12 14.64
C ALA A 15 -1.33 -1.01 14.49
N GLN A 16 -1.29 -1.67 13.32
CA GLN A 16 -0.33 -2.75 13.03
C GLN A 16 1.12 -2.25 12.96
N PHE A 17 1.37 -0.98 12.62
CA PHE A 17 2.71 -0.37 12.64
C PHE A 17 3.39 -0.37 14.02
N THR A 18 2.62 -0.53 15.10
CA THR A 18 3.18 -0.58 16.46
C THR A 18 3.74 -1.96 16.84
N GLN A 19 3.46 -2.97 16.02
CA GLN A 19 3.93 -4.33 16.26
C GLN A 19 5.39 -4.47 15.84
N LYS A 20 6.11 -5.34 16.54
CA LYS A 20 7.46 -5.76 16.14
C LYS A 20 7.37 -7.12 15.51
N THR A 21 7.69 -7.20 14.21
CA THR A 21 7.47 -8.40 13.41
C THR A 21 8.74 -8.82 12.69
N GLY A 22 8.74 -10.06 12.17
CA GLY A 22 9.68 -10.47 11.13
C GLY A 22 9.23 -9.99 9.75
N PRO A 23 9.58 -10.69 8.66
CA PRO A 23 9.17 -10.31 7.31
C PRO A 23 7.64 -10.23 7.17
N ILE A 24 7.16 -9.13 6.61
CA ILE A 24 5.74 -8.88 6.39
C ILE A 24 5.38 -8.71 4.92
N VAL A 25 4.08 -8.86 4.65
CA VAL A 25 3.44 -8.57 3.38
C VAL A 25 2.42 -7.46 3.59
N LEU A 26 2.64 -6.30 2.99
CA LEU A 26 1.60 -5.30 2.81
C LEU A 26 0.80 -5.67 1.56
N ALA A 27 -0.46 -6.03 1.72
CA ALA A 27 -1.40 -6.13 0.61
C ALA A 27 -2.33 -4.93 0.65
N ASN A 28 -2.41 -4.19 -0.45
CA ASN A 28 -3.31 -3.04 -0.56
C ASN A 28 -4.11 -3.13 -1.85
N THR A 29 -5.43 -3.26 -1.69
CA THR A 29 -6.38 -3.23 -2.80
C THR A 29 -6.87 -1.80 -2.99
N PHE A 30 -6.96 -1.35 -4.23
CA PHE A 30 -7.52 -0.06 -4.60
C PHE A 30 -8.76 -0.27 -5.47
N PHE A 31 -9.82 0.46 -5.18
CA PHE A 31 -10.91 0.68 -6.12
C PHE A 31 -10.65 2.00 -6.84
N VAL A 32 -10.39 1.93 -8.15
CA VAL A 32 -10.01 3.09 -8.96
C VAL A 32 -11.03 3.29 -10.08
N PRO A 33 -11.67 4.47 -10.19
CA PRO A 33 -12.52 4.78 -11.35
C PRO A 33 -11.75 4.58 -12.66
N LYS A 34 -12.42 4.08 -13.71
CA LYS A 34 -11.75 3.72 -14.96
C LYS A 34 -11.03 4.92 -15.58
N GLU A 35 -11.64 6.09 -15.49
CA GLU A 35 -11.17 7.37 -15.99
C GLU A 35 -9.94 7.88 -15.23
N ARG A 36 -9.67 7.34 -14.04
CA ARG A 36 -8.54 7.69 -13.16
C ARG A 36 -7.40 6.67 -13.19
N THR A 37 -7.56 5.54 -13.89
CA THR A 37 -6.61 4.42 -13.79
C THR A 37 -5.20 4.82 -14.18
N GLU A 38 -5.00 5.50 -15.31
CA GLU A 38 -3.66 5.88 -15.77
C GLU A 38 -3.00 6.94 -14.89
N SER A 39 -3.75 7.95 -14.44
CA SER A 39 -3.22 8.99 -13.54
C SER A 39 -2.89 8.42 -12.17
N PHE A 40 -3.72 7.52 -11.64
CA PHE A 40 -3.44 6.77 -10.42
C PHE A 40 -2.16 5.93 -10.57
N LEU A 41 -2.03 5.16 -11.66
CA LEU A 41 -0.83 4.35 -11.89
C LEU A 41 0.44 5.20 -12.05
N ALA A 42 0.36 6.36 -12.70
CA ALA A 42 1.49 7.29 -12.80
C ALA A 42 1.92 7.83 -11.43
N LEU A 43 0.97 8.20 -10.57
CA LEU A 43 1.26 8.59 -9.19
C LEU A 43 1.79 7.41 -8.36
N PHE A 44 1.18 6.23 -8.49
CA PHE A 44 1.59 5.04 -7.77
C PHE A 44 3.03 4.61 -8.14
N ARG A 45 3.44 4.73 -9.41
CA ARG A 45 4.83 4.47 -9.81
C ARG A 45 5.81 5.35 -9.04
N ARG A 46 5.52 6.65 -8.88
CA ARG A 46 6.38 7.56 -8.09
C ARG A 46 6.44 7.15 -6.61
N GLN A 47 5.30 6.83 -6.02
CA GLN A 47 5.23 6.30 -4.66
C GLN A 47 6.04 5.00 -4.51
N ALA A 48 5.94 4.09 -5.48
CA ALA A 48 6.66 2.82 -5.48
C ALA A 48 8.17 3.01 -5.63
N GLU A 49 8.63 3.92 -6.50
CA GLU A 49 10.08 4.22 -6.62
C GLU A 49 10.64 4.78 -5.31
N PHE A 50 9.90 5.67 -4.63
CA PHE A 50 10.29 6.14 -3.29
C PHE A 50 10.39 4.98 -2.29
N MET A 51 9.36 4.13 -2.25
CA MET A 51 9.30 2.99 -1.32
C MET A 51 10.40 1.96 -1.56
N LYS A 52 10.73 1.68 -2.83
CA LYS A 52 11.82 0.76 -3.21
C LYS A 52 13.18 1.22 -2.73
N ALA A 53 13.38 2.53 -2.55
CA ALA A 53 14.64 3.09 -2.08
C ALA A 53 14.77 3.07 -0.54
N GLN A 54 13.73 2.68 0.19
CA GLN A 54 13.75 2.70 1.66
C GLN A 54 14.45 1.47 2.24
N PRO A 55 15.17 1.62 3.37
CA PRO A 55 15.72 0.49 4.10
C PRO A 55 14.62 -0.52 4.49
N GLY A 56 14.93 -1.81 4.35
CA GLY A 56 14.02 -2.91 4.66
C GLY A 56 12.95 -3.20 3.61
N PHE A 57 12.95 -2.49 2.47
CA PHE A 57 12.14 -2.88 1.32
C PHE A 57 12.69 -4.16 0.67
N VAL A 58 11.81 -5.11 0.35
CA VAL A 58 12.20 -6.38 -0.31
C VAL A 58 11.67 -6.45 -1.74
N SER A 59 10.36 -6.28 -1.94
CA SER A 59 9.75 -6.35 -3.28
C SER A 59 8.40 -5.66 -3.35
N LEU A 60 7.96 -5.32 -4.57
CA LEU A 60 6.63 -4.79 -4.84
C LEU A 60 6.14 -5.29 -6.20
N GLN A 61 4.91 -5.77 -6.23
CA GLN A 61 4.20 -6.17 -7.44
C GLN A 61 2.82 -5.53 -7.48
N MET A 62 2.46 -4.97 -8.63
CA MET A 62 1.13 -4.44 -8.89
C MET A 62 0.34 -5.45 -9.74
N HIS A 63 -0.90 -5.69 -9.34
CA HIS A 63 -1.83 -6.60 -9.99
C HIS A 63 -3.05 -5.81 -10.45
N LYS A 64 -3.57 -6.15 -11.63
CA LYS A 64 -4.80 -5.58 -12.18
C LYS A 64 -5.89 -6.65 -12.17
N GLY A 65 -7.09 -6.27 -11.73
CA GLY A 65 -8.26 -7.14 -11.78
C GLY A 65 -8.56 -7.62 -13.20
N THR A 66 -8.96 -8.89 -13.32
CA THR A 66 -9.36 -9.49 -14.60
C THR A 66 -10.81 -9.12 -14.93
N ALA A 67 -11.29 -9.52 -16.11
CA ALA A 67 -12.69 -9.34 -16.53
C ALA A 67 -13.18 -7.88 -16.42
N ASP A 68 -12.35 -6.91 -16.81
CA ASP A 68 -12.68 -5.47 -16.82
C ASP A 68 -13.02 -4.88 -15.43
N SER A 69 -12.53 -5.53 -14.37
CA SER A 69 -12.60 -5.03 -13.00
C SER A 69 -11.83 -3.71 -12.83
N ARG A 70 -12.35 -2.88 -11.92
CA ARG A 70 -11.75 -1.59 -11.49
C ARG A 70 -10.71 -1.73 -10.38
N LEU A 71 -10.47 -2.96 -9.93
CA LEU A 71 -9.57 -3.21 -8.82
C LEU A 71 -8.11 -3.26 -9.29
N LEU A 72 -7.26 -2.61 -8.52
CA LEU A 72 -5.81 -2.79 -8.54
C LEU A 72 -5.39 -3.34 -7.18
N MET A 73 -4.33 -4.15 -7.11
CA MET A 73 -3.80 -4.63 -5.84
C MET A 73 -2.29 -4.63 -5.89
N ASN A 74 -1.65 -3.95 -4.94
CA ASN A 74 -0.22 -4.16 -4.72
C ASN A 74 0.02 -5.21 -3.63
N ILE A 75 1.07 -5.98 -3.81
CA ILE A 75 1.66 -6.85 -2.80
C ILE A 75 3.11 -6.38 -2.63
N ALA A 76 3.45 -5.88 -1.45
CA ALA A 76 4.79 -5.42 -1.12
C ALA A 76 5.35 -6.20 0.07
N VAL A 77 6.57 -6.69 -0.06
CA VAL A 77 7.28 -7.41 1.01
C VAL A 77 8.28 -6.47 1.66
N TRP A 78 8.30 -6.48 2.98
CA TRP A 78 9.25 -5.73 3.80
C TRP A 78 9.89 -6.64 4.84
N GLU A 79 11.08 -6.28 5.30
CA GLU A 79 11.80 -7.02 6.34
C GLU A 79 11.08 -6.98 7.70
N SER A 80 10.32 -5.91 7.98
CA SER A 80 9.49 -5.81 9.18
C SER A 80 8.43 -4.70 9.10
N THR A 81 7.50 -4.69 10.05
CA THR A 81 6.53 -3.59 10.28
C THR A 81 7.22 -2.27 10.58
N GLU A 82 8.32 -2.24 11.33
CA GLU A 82 9.06 -1.01 11.67
C GLU A 82 9.71 -0.36 10.45
N ALA A 83 10.27 -1.17 9.54
CA ALA A 83 10.84 -0.69 8.29
C ALA A 83 9.76 0.00 7.44
N LEU A 84 8.61 -0.66 7.27
CA LEU A 84 7.47 -0.08 6.58
C LEU A 84 6.95 1.18 7.28
N ALA A 85 6.78 1.17 8.61
CA ALA A 85 6.27 2.31 9.36
C ALA A 85 7.17 3.54 9.22
N THR A 86 8.50 3.33 9.25
CA THR A 86 9.50 4.39 9.08
C THR A 86 9.44 4.99 7.67
N ALA A 87 9.39 4.14 6.64
CA ALA A 87 9.20 4.57 5.25
C ALA A 87 7.90 5.37 5.06
N PHE A 88 6.81 4.90 5.67
CA PHE A 88 5.50 5.55 5.58
C PHE A 88 5.48 6.90 6.31
N ALA A 89 6.20 7.04 7.42
CA ALA A 89 6.27 8.28 8.19
C ALA A 89 7.08 9.41 7.50
N SER A 90 7.77 9.11 6.39
CA SER A 90 8.51 10.13 5.63
C SER A 90 7.59 11.28 5.17
N PRO A 91 7.95 12.54 5.46
CA PRO A 91 7.19 13.69 4.96
C PRO A 91 7.06 13.73 3.43
N GLU A 92 8.10 13.30 2.72
CA GLU A 92 8.09 13.20 1.26
C GLU A 92 7.03 12.20 0.78
N PHE A 93 6.98 11.03 1.44
CA PHE A 93 5.97 10.02 1.12
C PHE A 93 4.56 10.48 1.46
N GLN A 94 4.36 11.09 2.63
CA GLN A 94 3.07 11.66 3.03
C GLN A 94 2.57 12.72 2.03
N HIS A 95 3.48 13.54 1.49
CA HIS A 95 3.13 14.50 0.45
C HIS A 95 2.65 13.81 -0.84
N MET A 96 3.33 12.74 -1.28
CA MET A 96 2.89 11.96 -2.44
C MET A 96 1.53 11.27 -2.22
N VAL A 97 1.28 10.74 -1.02
CA VAL A 97 0.00 10.12 -0.66
C VAL A 97 -1.14 11.14 -0.72
N ALA A 98 -0.91 12.37 -0.24
CA ALA A 98 -1.91 13.45 -0.26
C ALA A 98 -2.37 13.83 -1.68
N GLN A 99 -1.52 13.64 -2.70
CA GLN A 99 -1.82 13.86 -4.12
C GLN A 99 -2.76 12.81 -4.72
N SER A 100 -3.06 11.73 -3.99
CA SER A 100 -3.97 10.69 -4.49
C SER A 100 -5.37 11.25 -4.73
N PRO A 101 -6.05 10.85 -5.83
CA PRO A 101 -7.42 11.28 -6.12
C PRO A 101 -8.35 10.92 -4.95
N ASP A 102 -9.31 11.78 -4.67
CA ASP A 102 -10.32 11.61 -3.61
C ASP A 102 -11.39 10.55 -3.93
N ASP A 103 -11.58 10.25 -5.23
CA ASP A 103 -12.47 9.21 -5.74
C ASP A 103 -11.85 7.80 -5.76
N VAL A 104 -10.65 7.62 -5.20
CA VAL A 104 -9.99 6.32 -5.02
C VAL A 104 -10.17 5.81 -3.59
N MET A 105 -10.57 4.55 -3.47
CA MET A 105 -10.60 3.85 -2.18
C MET A 105 -9.40 2.92 -2.06
N SER A 106 -8.78 2.87 -0.89
CA SER A 106 -7.64 2.00 -0.57
C SER A 106 -7.97 1.11 0.63
N TYR A 107 -7.62 -0.17 0.54
CA TYR A 107 -7.87 -1.21 1.54
C TYR A 107 -6.56 -1.91 1.93
N PRO A 108 -5.66 -1.23 2.66
CA PRO A 108 -4.39 -1.82 3.05
C PRO A 108 -4.51 -2.69 4.30
N HIS A 109 -3.70 -3.75 4.35
CA HIS A 109 -3.50 -4.57 5.53
C HIS A 109 -2.11 -5.23 5.51
N ILE A 110 -1.52 -5.46 6.69
CA ILE A 110 -0.20 -6.07 6.84
C ILE A 110 -0.39 -7.50 7.34
N PHE A 111 0.31 -8.44 6.72
CA PHE A 111 0.22 -9.87 7.01
C PHE A 111 1.60 -10.42 7.33
N GLU A 112 1.67 -11.40 8.22
CA GLU A 112 2.83 -12.28 8.38
C GLU A 112 2.62 -13.54 7.53
N ARG A 113 3.70 -14.08 6.96
CA ARG A 113 3.64 -15.33 6.22
C ARG A 113 3.59 -16.51 7.20
N ILE A 114 2.63 -17.41 6.99
CA ILE A 114 2.47 -18.65 7.76
C ILE A 114 2.60 -19.86 6.82
N ASP A 115 2.96 -21.01 7.39
CA ASP A 115 2.86 -22.31 6.72
C ASP A 115 1.49 -22.94 7.01
N VAL A 116 0.93 -23.67 6.03
CA VAL A 116 -0.39 -24.34 6.12
C VAL A 116 -0.31 -25.80 5.70
#